data_AF-P83490-F1
#
_entry.id   AF-P83490-F1
#
_cell.length_a   1.000
_cell.length_b   1.000
_cell.length_c   1.000
_cell.angle_alpha   90.00
_cell.angle_beta   90.00
_cell.angle_gamma   90.00
#
_symmetry.space_group_name_H-M   'P 1'
#
loop_
_entity.id
_entity.type
_entity.pdbx_description
1 polymer ?
#
loop_
_entity_poly.entity_id
_entity_poly.type
_entity_poly.pdbx_seq_one_letter_code
_entity_poly.pdbx_strand_id
1 'polypeptide(L)' 'QAIGPPYGLCFQCNQKTSSDCTEARRCSPFHEKCYTLYQPDENWMKSSGLSHFGCGKQCPTAGPEGRVTCCLTPRCN' A
#
# COMPACT_ATOMS: atom_id res chain seq x y z
N GLN A 1 14.92 -21.87 8.08
CA GLN A 1 13.61 -21.22 7.83
C GLN A 1 13.49 -20.03 8.78
N ALA A 2 12.87 -18.92 8.36
CA ALA A 2 12.68 -17.78 9.26
C ALA A 2 11.83 -18.22 10.46
N ILE A 3 12.38 -18.14 11.67
CA ILE A 3 11.70 -18.51 12.91
C ILE A 3 10.84 -17.31 13.31
N GLY A 4 9.54 -17.39 13.08
CA GLY A 4 8.59 -16.34 13.41
C GLY A 4 7.42 -16.28 12.42
N PRO A 5 6.34 -15.55 12.76
CA PRO A 5 5.22 -15.37 11.86
C PRO A 5 5.68 -14.65 10.58
N PRO A 6 5.16 -15.05 9.41
CA PRO A 6 5.57 -14.47 8.15
C PRO A 6 5.19 -12.98 8.09
N TYR A 7 5.97 -12.21 7.34
CA TYR A 7 5.75 -10.77 7.16
C TYR A 7 6.17 -10.35 5.75
N GLY A 8 5.48 -9.36 5.20
CA GLY A 8 5.87 -8.68 3.97
C GLY A 8 6.88 -7.55 4.22
N LEU A 9 7.44 -7.03 3.13
CA LEU A 9 8.24 -5.80 3.11
C LEU A 9 7.62 -4.89 2.05
N CYS A 10 7.01 -3.79 2.45
CA CYS A 10 6.20 -2.95 1.57
C CYS A 10 6.49 -1.46 1.82
N PHE A 11 6.26 -0.61 0.83
CA PHE A 11 6.18 0.82 1.07
C PHE A 11 4.92 1.10 1.91
N GLN A 12 5.09 1.92 2.94
CA GLN A 12 4.04 2.27 3.91
C GLN A 12 3.98 3.79 4.00
N CYS A 13 3.07 4.39 3.22
CA CYS A 13 3.03 5.85 3.03
C CYS A 13 1.63 6.32 2.65
N ASN A 14 1.27 7.53 3.05
CA ASN A 14 0.10 8.23 2.57
C ASN A 14 0.53 9.52 1.87
N GLN A 15 0.33 9.59 0.55
CA GLN A 15 0.70 10.78 -0.23
C GLN A 15 -0.04 12.05 0.21
N LYS A 16 -1.19 11.96 0.91
CA LYS A 16 -1.87 13.13 1.50
C LYS A 16 -1.03 13.81 2.57
N THR A 17 -0.21 13.05 3.30
CA THR A 17 0.49 13.52 4.50
C THR A 17 2.00 13.58 4.34
N SER A 18 2.57 12.82 3.40
CA SER A 18 4.00 12.80 3.13
C SER A 18 4.26 12.64 1.63
N SER A 19 5.08 13.51 1.07
CA SER A 19 5.58 13.38 -0.31
C SER A 19 6.71 12.36 -0.43
N ASP A 20 7.43 12.06 0.67
CA ASP A 20 8.48 11.05 0.68
C ASP A 20 7.88 9.67 1.00
N CYS A 21 7.65 8.89 -0.05
CA CYS A 21 7.19 7.49 0.00
C CYS A 21 8.29 6.54 -0.53
N THR A 22 9.55 6.75 -0.14
CA THR A 22 10.72 6.05 -0.69
C THR A 22 11.27 4.92 0.20
N GLU A 23 10.74 4.76 1.41
CA GLU A 23 11.19 3.72 2.34
C GLU A 23 10.16 2.58 2.48
N ALA A 24 10.61 1.37 2.16
CA ALA A 24 9.86 0.15 2.47
C ALA A 24 10.13 -0.31 3.90
N ARG A 25 9.06 -0.65 4.63
CA ARG A 25 9.11 -1.07 6.04
C ARG A 25 8.57 -2.49 6.19
N ARG A 26 9.04 -3.17 7.23
CA ARG A 26 8.55 -4.49 7.61
C ARG A 26 7.07 -4.39 7.95
N CYS A 27 6.27 -5.27 7.39
CA CYS A 27 4.85 -5.36 7.71
C CYS A 27 4.65 -6.05 9.07
N SER A 28 3.48 -5.84 9.67
CA SER A 28 3.05 -6.58 10.85
C SER A 28 3.01 -8.10 10.59
N PRO A 29 3.12 -8.94 11.62
CA PRO A 29 2.94 -10.38 11.50
C PRO A 29 1.67 -10.77 10.71
N PHE A 30 1.81 -11.72 9.79
CA PHE A 30 0.78 -12.22 8.87
C PHE A 30 0.30 -11.23 7.80
N HIS A 31 0.90 -10.04 7.70
CA HIS A 31 0.62 -9.09 6.61
C HIS A 31 1.67 -9.28 5.52
N GLU A 32 1.44 -10.23 4.63
CA GLU A 32 2.39 -10.60 3.56
C GLU A 32 2.10 -9.86 2.24
N LYS A 33 0.93 -9.22 2.10
CA LYS A 33 0.54 -8.50 0.88
C LYS A 33 0.86 -7.03 1.01
N CYS A 34 1.47 -6.48 -0.02
CA CYS A 34 1.54 -5.05 -0.22
C CYS A 34 0.33 -4.57 -1.01
N TYR A 35 -0.10 -3.33 -0.79
CA TYR A 35 -1.17 -2.71 -1.57
C TYR A 35 -0.88 -1.25 -1.87
N THR A 36 -1.48 -0.77 -2.96
CA THR A 36 -1.56 0.63 -3.34
C THR A 36 -3.03 0.97 -3.57
N LEU A 37 -3.55 1.88 -2.75
CA LEU A 37 -4.92 2.38 -2.82
C LEU A 37 -4.90 3.76 -3.49
N TYR A 38 -5.47 3.85 -4.68
CA TYR A 38 -5.66 5.08 -5.42
C TYR A 38 -7.04 5.65 -5.10
N GLN A 39 -7.08 6.89 -4.62
CA GLN A 39 -8.32 7.64 -4.48
C GLN A 39 -8.31 8.82 -5.46
N PRO A 40 -9.46 9.15 -6.06
CA PRO A 40 -9.59 10.40 -6.79
C PRO A 40 -9.32 11.56 -5.83
N ASP A 41 -8.48 12.49 -6.26
CA ASP A 41 -8.32 13.77 -5.59
C ASP A 41 -9.62 14.57 -5.74
N GLU A 42 -9.94 15.50 -4.82
CA GLU A 42 -11.13 16.36 -4.94
C GLU A 42 -11.14 17.11 -6.28
N ASN A 43 -9.96 17.28 -6.87
CA ASN A 43 -9.80 17.79 -8.21
C ASN A 43 -9.46 16.67 -9.20
N TRP A 44 -10.50 16.07 -9.77
CA TRP A 44 -10.47 15.03 -10.83
C TRP A 44 -9.60 15.40 -12.06
N MET A 45 -9.20 16.67 -12.20
CA MET A 45 -8.28 17.15 -13.24
C MET A 45 -6.79 16.89 -12.99
N LYS A 46 -6.36 16.60 -11.76
CA LYS A 46 -4.96 16.21 -11.53
C LYS A 46 -4.86 14.69 -11.56
N SER A 47 -4.25 14.19 -12.63
CA SER A 47 -3.98 12.76 -12.89
C SER A 47 -3.18 12.02 -11.81
N SER A 48 -2.83 12.66 -10.69
CA SER A 48 -2.19 12.05 -9.54
C SER A 48 -3.24 11.81 -8.45
N GLY A 49 -4.08 10.78 -8.66
CA GLY A 49 -4.91 10.26 -7.58
C GLY A 49 -4.01 9.88 -6.40
N LEU A 50 -4.30 10.46 -5.24
CA LEU A 50 -3.50 10.26 -4.03
C LEU A 50 -3.43 8.79 -3.70
N SER A 51 -2.21 8.30 -3.57
CA SER A 51 -1.92 6.89 -3.34
C SER A 51 -1.59 6.64 -1.87
N HIS A 52 -2.24 5.64 -1.29
CA HIS A 52 -1.87 5.07 0.00
C HIS A 52 -1.21 3.71 -0.22
N PHE A 53 0.03 3.59 0.23
CA PHE A 53 0.84 2.38 0.16
C PHE A 53 0.83 1.72 1.54
N GLY A 54 0.62 0.40 1.61
CA GLY A 54 0.64 -0.29 2.89
C GLY A 54 0.70 -1.80 2.81
N CYS A 55 0.53 -2.44 3.97
CA CYS A 55 0.50 -3.89 4.13
C CYS A 55 -0.89 -4.39 4.56
N GLY A 56 -1.32 -5.54 4.04
CA GLY A 56 -2.56 -6.19 4.45
C GLY A 56 -2.40 -7.70 4.65
N LYS A 57 -3.18 -8.29 5.58
CA LYS A 57 -3.40 -9.76 5.59
C LYS A 57 -4.12 -10.20 4.32
N GLN A 58 -5.08 -9.38 3.91
CA GLN A 58 -5.84 -9.52 2.68
C GLN A 58 -5.67 -8.27 1.84
N CYS A 59 -5.91 -8.41 0.53
CA CYS A 59 -5.95 -7.24 -0.34
C CYS A 59 -7.17 -6.40 0.08
N PRO A 60 -7.00 -5.11 0.40
CA PRO A 60 -8.12 -4.24 0.74
C PRO A 60 -9.13 -4.19 -0.40
N THR A 61 -10.40 -3.94 -0.08
CA THR A 61 -11.42 -3.61 -1.09
C THR A 61 -11.42 -2.10 -1.30
N ALA A 62 -11.31 -1.65 -2.55
CA ALA A 62 -11.42 -0.24 -2.86
C ALA A 62 -12.87 0.26 -2.65
N GLY A 63 -13.02 1.53 -2.26
CA GLY A 63 -14.32 2.20 -2.28
C GLY A 63 -14.85 2.40 -3.70
N PRO A 64 -16.08 2.93 -3.86
CA PRO A 64 -16.79 2.99 -5.15
C PRO A 64 -16.03 3.73 -6.27
N GLU A 65 -15.23 4.73 -5.93
CA GLU A 65 -14.42 5.50 -6.89
C GLU A 65 -12.91 5.21 -6.75
N GLY A 66 -12.54 4.34 -5.82
CA GLY A 66 -11.14 3.99 -5.58
C GLY A 66 -10.69 2.83 -6.45
N ARG A 67 -9.37 2.70 -6.62
CA ARG A 67 -8.74 1.49 -7.14
C ARG A 67 -7.76 0.94 -6.12
N VAL A 68 -7.68 -0.37 -6.01
CA VAL A 68 -6.66 -1.06 -5.21
C VAL A 68 -5.87 -1.99 -6.11
N THR A 69 -4.55 -1.99 -5.95
CA THR A 69 -3.66 -2.99 -6.54
C THR A 69 -2.90 -3.66 -5.42
N CYS A 70 -2.73 -4.98 -5.49
CA CYS A 70 -2.03 -5.76 -4.48
C CYS A 70 -0.98 -6.68 -5.11
N CYS A 71 0.09 -6.93 -4.37
CA CYS A 71 1.21 -7.78 -4.77
C CYS A 71 1.84 -8.45 -3.54
N LEU A 72 2.67 -9.48 -3.76
CA LEU A 72 3.20 -10.35 -2.70
C LEU A 72 4.73 -10.29 -2.56
N THR A 73 5.43 -9.70 -3.52
CA THR A 73 6.89 -9.66 -3.51
C THR A 73 7.40 -8.49 -2.66
N PRO A 74 8.59 -8.59 -2.05
CA PRO A 74 9.17 -7.47 -1.31
C PRO A 74 9.29 -6.21 -2.16
N ARG A 75 8.86 -5.05 -1.62
CA ARG A 75 8.95 -3.71 -2.22
C ARG A 75 8.19 -3.56 -3.55
N CYS A 76 7.08 -4.26 -3.70
CA CYS A 76 6.34 -4.30 -4.96
C CYS A 76 5.29 -3.20 -5.14
N ASN A 77 4.90 -2.50 -4.07
CA ASN A 77 3.80 -1.53 -4.09
C ASN A 77 4.26 -0.08 -4.15
#